data_AF-T0QFW0-F1
#
_entry.id   AF-T0QFW0-F1
#
_cell.length_a   1.000
_cell.length_b   1.000
_cell.length_c   1.000
_cell.angle_alpha   90.00
_cell.angle_beta   90.00
_cell.angle_gamma   90.00
#
_symmetry.space_group_name_H-M   'P 1'
#
loop_
_entity.id
_entity.type
_entity.pdbx_description
1 polymer ?
#
loop_
_entity_poly.entity_id
_entity_poly.type
_entity_poly.pdbx_seq_one_letter_code
_entity_poly.pdbx_strand_id
1 'polypeptide(L)'
;MVAQSCSVVAPAPDVVLTLTDLELSSPPAACGRSIAQQRQYFVRLLCREVLKVHTLLRAPFEKRTVIDTCRSVEESLFAANADSFDAYVRHMRTRVQLIAKKGCALVRQTSDDDVVQAPTEPTNAAPATTTHEETAAAFQQAQLRYTVGAAWIKNQRKRARFRWSLASPAEDAHVDAVMASARAEVLASLRTMYAEPLALYEAQLRSSLAVQHRDWVAYDLSVVQSLRDALRPDAETDAEMSTLHTQIQRLLKEKALFDYMWAMEMAST
;
A
#
# COMPACT_ATOMS: atom_id res chain seq x y z
N MET A 1 -50.86 -37.77 14.26
CA MET A 1 -51.30 -36.38 14.52
C MET A 1 -50.37 -35.78 15.56
N VAL A 2 -49.58 -34.78 15.17
CA VAL A 2 -49.41 -33.44 15.76
C VAL A 2 -48.30 -32.78 14.94
N ALA A 3 -48.64 -31.63 14.38
CA ALA A 3 -47.80 -30.77 13.54
C ALA A 3 -47.00 -29.77 14.39
N GLN A 4 -46.25 -28.90 13.69
CA GLN A 4 -45.60 -27.65 14.12
C GLN A 4 -44.13 -27.78 14.59
N SER A 5 -43.16 -26.96 14.15
CA SER A 5 -43.21 -25.66 13.48
C SER A 5 -41.99 -25.42 12.57
N CYS A 6 -42.22 -24.78 11.42
CA CYS A 6 -41.22 -24.07 10.64
C CYS A 6 -40.66 -22.90 11.46
N SER A 7 -39.34 -22.76 11.55
CA SER A 7 -38.71 -21.52 11.99
C SER A 7 -38.14 -20.80 10.76
N VAL A 8 -38.64 -19.59 10.57
CA VAL A 8 -38.30 -18.62 9.54
C VAL A 8 -36.90 -18.09 9.83
N VAL A 9 -35.93 -18.40 8.96
CA VAL A 9 -34.63 -17.71 8.98
C VAL A 9 -34.84 -16.35 8.35
N ALA A 10 -34.89 -15.31 9.18
CA ALA A 10 -34.85 -13.93 8.74
C ALA A 10 -33.51 -13.61 8.07
N PRO A 11 -33.49 -12.77 7.01
CA PRO A 11 -32.26 -12.40 6.31
C PRO A 11 -31.61 -11.14 6.90
N ALA A 12 -30.28 -11.06 6.69
CA ALA A 12 -29.43 -9.87 6.70
C ALA A 12 -28.94 -9.38 8.10
N PRO A 13 -27.78 -8.70 8.22
CA PRO A 13 -27.29 -7.68 7.28
C PRO A 13 -25.83 -7.83 6.79
N ASP A 14 -25.62 -7.35 5.56
CA ASP A 14 -24.44 -6.66 5.05
C ASP A 14 -23.09 -6.96 5.72
N VAL A 15 -22.46 -8.03 5.26
CA VAL A 15 -21.01 -8.17 5.41
C VAL A 15 -20.36 -7.26 4.38
N VAL A 16 -19.96 -6.07 4.84
CA VAL A 16 -19.05 -5.19 4.10
C VAL A 16 -17.68 -5.89 4.03
N LEU A 17 -17.51 -6.74 3.01
CA LEU A 17 -16.25 -7.40 2.70
C LEU A 17 -15.27 -6.35 2.15
N THR A 18 -14.45 -5.82 3.05
CA THR A 18 -13.31 -4.96 2.75
C THR A 18 -12.23 -5.78 2.03
N LEU A 19 -11.41 -5.09 1.23
CA LEU A 19 -10.36 -5.65 0.35
C LEU A 19 -9.27 -6.47 1.06
N THR A 20 -9.33 -6.61 2.37
CA THR A 20 -8.41 -7.34 3.23
C THR A 20 -8.68 -8.85 3.34
N ASP A 21 -9.87 -9.35 2.99
CA ASP A 21 -10.19 -10.79 3.06
C ASP A 21 -9.60 -11.63 1.91
N LEU A 22 -8.72 -11.05 1.09
CA LEU A 22 -7.91 -11.76 0.09
C LEU A 22 -6.46 -11.93 0.56
N GLU A 23 -6.24 -12.24 1.84
CA GLU A 23 -5.01 -12.90 2.29
C GLU A 23 -4.93 -14.31 1.67
N LEU A 24 -4.52 -14.36 0.41
CA LEU A 24 -4.22 -15.60 -0.30
C LEU A 24 -2.81 -16.04 0.06
N SER A 25 -2.76 -17.09 0.88
CA SER A 25 -1.59 -17.93 1.15
C SER A 25 -0.63 -18.02 -0.03
N SER A 26 0.66 -17.87 0.29
CA SER A 26 1.80 -18.07 -0.61
C SER A 26 1.62 -19.33 -1.46
N PRO A 27 2.04 -19.32 -2.75
CA PRO A 27 1.88 -20.49 -3.60
C PRO A 27 2.61 -21.68 -2.96
N PRO A 28 1.92 -22.82 -2.68
CA PRO A 28 2.63 -24.02 -2.28
C PRO A 28 3.50 -24.47 -3.45
N ALA A 29 4.71 -24.92 -3.09
CA ALA A 29 5.74 -25.41 -3.99
C ALA A 29 5.20 -26.47 -4.96
N ALA A 30 5.88 -26.58 -6.10
CA ALA A 30 5.57 -27.45 -7.20
C ALA A 30 5.31 -28.91 -6.76
N CYS A 31 4.04 -29.26 -6.61
CA CYS A 31 3.54 -30.64 -6.65
C CYS A 31 2.21 -30.62 -7.42
N GLY A 32 2.01 -31.59 -8.30
CA GLY A 32 1.02 -31.58 -9.38
C GLY A 32 -0.39 -31.19 -8.93
N ARG A 33 -0.80 -29.96 -9.25
CA ARG A 33 -2.20 -29.53 -9.09
C ARG A 33 -3.06 -30.37 -10.03
N SER A 34 -4.23 -30.79 -9.57
CA SER A 34 -5.20 -31.42 -10.47
C SER A 34 -5.64 -30.42 -11.56
N ILE A 35 -6.09 -30.93 -12.71
CA ILE A 35 -6.57 -30.10 -13.82
C ILE A 35 -7.62 -29.09 -13.31
N ALA A 36 -8.56 -29.53 -12.48
CA ALA A 36 -9.58 -28.66 -11.87
C ALA A 36 -8.97 -27.51 -11.03
N GLN A 37 -7.95 -27.79 -10.22
CA GLN A 37 -7.26 -26.78 -9.42
C GLN A 37 -6.46 -25.79 -10.29
N GLN A 38 -5.88 -26.26 -11.39
CA GLN A 38 -5.20 -25.39 -12.36
C GLN A 38 -6.17 -24.48 -13.10
N ARG A 39 -7.35 -24.99 -13.50
CA ARG A 39 -8.40 -24.19 -14.12
C ARG A 39 -8.89 -23.08 -13.19
N GLN A 40 -9.22 -23.42 -11.94
CA GLN A 40 -9.59 -22.44 -10.92
C GLN A 40 -8.48 -21.41 -10.63
N TYR A 41 -7.22 -21.84 -10.66
CA TYR A 41 -6.08 -20.92 -10.54
C TYR A 41 -6.05 -19.90 -11.69
N PHE A 42 -6.28 -20.33 -12.93
CA PHE A 42 -6.29 -19.44 -14.08
C PHE A 42 -7.48 -18.48 -14.08
N VAL A 43 -8.68 -18.91 -13.66
CA VAL A 43 -9.83 -18.01 -13.44
C VAL A 43 -9.47 -16.92 -12.42
N ARG A 44 -8.87 -17.30 -11.28
CA ARG A 44 -8.42 -16.34 -10.26
C ARG A 44 -7.38 -15.36 -10.81
N LEU A 45 -6.46 -15.84 -11.64
CA LEU A 45 -5.42 -15.02 -12.25
C LEU A 45 -5.97 -14.03 -13.28
N LEU A 46 -6.94 -14.46 -14.10
CA LEU A 46 -7.68 -13.58 -15.02
C LEU A 46 -8.44 -12.49 -14.24
N CYS A 47 -9.20 -12.88 -13.22
CA CYS A 47 -9.95 -11.93 -12.38
C CYS A 47 -9.01 -10.87 -11.78
N ARG A 48 -7.87 -11.30 -11.24
CA ARG A 48 -6.88 -10.39 -10.65
C ARG A 48 -6.41 -9.33 -11.65
N GLU A 49 -6.04 -9.72 -12.87
CA GLU A 49 -5.56 -8.75 -13.87
C GLU A 49 -6.68 -7.84 -14.37
N VAL A 50 -7.90 -8.36 -14.58
CA VAL A 50 -9.04 -7.54 -15.00
C VAL A 50 -9.42 -6.51 -13.93
N LEU A 51 -9.53 -6.94 -12.67
CA LEU A 51 -9.83 -6.05 -11.55
C LEU A 51 -8.76 -4.98 -11.36
N LYS A 52 -7.48 -5.34 -11.54
CA LYS A 52 -6.37 -4.38 -11.51
C LYS A 52 -6.54 -3.31 -12.59
N VAL A 53 -6.92 -3.67 -13.80
CA VAL A 53 -7.15 -2.71 -14.90
C VAL A 53 -8.31 -1.77 -14.57
N HIS A 54 -9.45 -2.31 -14.13
CA HIS A 54 -10.58 -1.46 -13.74
C HIS A 54 -10.24 -0.50 -12.59
N THR A 55 -9.47 -0.97 -11.60
CA THR A 55 -9.02 -0.15 -10.48
C THR A 55 -8.10 0.98 -10.96
N LEU A 56 -7.16 0.68 -11.86
CA LEU A 56 -6.25 1.69 -12.43
C LEU A 56 -6.97 2.72 -13.31
N LEU A 57 -8.04 2.32 -14.00
CA LEU A 57 -8.86 3.19 -14.83
C LEU A 57 -9.95 3.93 -14.04
N ARG A 58 -10.09 3.67 -12.72
CA ARG A 58 -11.20 4.15 -11.88
C ARG A 58 -12.59 3.87 -12.48
N ALA A 59 -12.70 2.83 -13.32
CA ALA A 59 -13.94 2.49 -13.99
C ALA A 59 -14.85 1.71 -13.02
N PRO A 60 -16.14 2.05 -12.89
CA PRO A 60 -17.07 1.25 -12.10
C PRO A 60 -17.22 -0.14 -12.72
N PHE A 61 -17.26 -1.17 -11.89
CA PHE A 61 -17.48 -2.54 -12.34
C PHE A 61 -18.23 -3.36 -11.29
N GLU A 62 -18.99 -4.34 -11.76
CA GLU A 62 -19.65 -5.32 -10.89
C GLU A 62 -18.77 -6.57 -10.75
N LYS A 63 -18.39 -6.91 -9.52
CA LYS A 63 -17.48 -8.04 -9.22
C LYS A 63 -18.00 -9.37 -9.77
N ARG A 64 -19.31 -9.61 -9.67
CA ARG A 64 -19.93 -10.87 -10.12
C ARG A 64 -19.81 -11.04 -11.63
N THR A 65 -20.12 -9.98 -12.36
CA THR A 65 -20.00 -9.91 -13.82
C THR A 65 -18.57 -10.13 -14.31
N VAL A 66 -17.56 -9.59 -13.60
CA VAL A 66 -16.14 -9.85 -13.91
C VAL A 66 -15.78 -11.32 -13.73
N ILE A 67 -16.22 -11.95 -12.63
CA ILE A 67 -15.94 -13.36 -12.34
C ILE A 67 -16.60 -14.27 -13.38
N ASP A 68 -17.86 -14.01 -13.72
CA ASP A 68 -18.61 -14.80 -14.70
C ASP A 68 -17.99 -14.66 -16.10
N THR A 69 -17.54 -13.46 -16.47
CA THR A 69 -16.81 -13.23 -17.72
C THR A 69 -15.48 -13.98 -17.75
N CYS A 70 -14.70 -13.93 -16.66
CA CYS A 70 -13.42 -14.63 -16.57
C CYS A 70 -13.61 -16.16 -16.62
N ARG A 71 -14.69 -16.68 -16.01
CA ARG A 71 -15.04 -18.09 -16.07
C ARG A 71 -15.44 -18.51 -17.48
N SER A 72 -16.29 -17.74 -18.15
CA SER A 72 -16.69 -18.00 -19.53
C SER A 72 -15.50 -18.00 -20.50
N VAL A 73 -14.56 -17.06 -20.34
CA VAL A 73 -13.33 -17.02 -21.14
C VAL A 73 -12.44 -18.24 -20.88
N GLU A 74 -12.30 -18.64 -19.61
CA GLU A 74 -11.54 -19.84 -19.27
C GLU A 74 -12.18 -21.11 -19.85
N GLU A 75 -13.50 -21.26 -19.73
CA GLU A 75 -14.24 -22.40 -20.27
C GLU A 75 -14.14 -22.47 -21.79
N SER A 76 -14.25 -21.33 -22.47
CA SER A 76 -14.05 -21.24 -23.92
C SER A 76 -12.64 -21.67 -24.34
N LEU A 77 -11.61 -21.21 -23.62
CA LEU A 77 -10.22 -21.59 -23.90
C LEU A 77 -9.95 -23.06 -23.57
N PHE A 78 -10.56 -23.59 -22.53
CA PHE A 78 -10.45 -25.01 -22.19
C PHE A 78 -11.12 -25.89 -23.26
N ALA A 79 -12.33 -25.54 -23.68
CA ALA A 79 -13.05 -26.25 -24.74
C ALA A 79 -12.31 -26.20 -26.09
N ALA A 80 -11.75 -25.04 -26.46
CA ALA A 80 -10.99 -24.86 -27.69
C ALA A 80 -9.64 -25.62 -27.71
N ASN A 81 -9.17 -26.09 -26.55
CA ASN A 81 -7.91 -26.81 -26.39
C ASN A 81 -8.14 -28.17 -25.69
N ALA A 82 -9.30 -28.79 -25.89
CA ALA A 82 -9.67 -30.05 -25.25
C ALA A 82 -8.65 -31.17 -25.52
N ASP A 83 -7.99 -31.13 -26.67
CA ASP A 83 -7.03 -32.15 -27.12
C ASP A 83 -5.63 -32.00 -26.51
N SER A 84 -5.32 -30.85 -25.89
CA SER A 84 -4.01 -30.60 -25.29
C SER A 84 -4.08 -29.63 -24.12
N PHE A 85 -3.91 -30.17 -22.91
CA PHE A 85 -3.86 -29.38 -21.70
C PHE A 85 -2.67 -28.39 -21.69
N ASP A 86 -1.54 -28.76 -22.28
CA ASP A 86 -0.38 -27.86 -22.42
C ASP A 86 -0.65 -26.70 -23.39
N ALA A 87 -1.45 -26.91 -24.44
CA ALA A 87 -1.92 -25.83 -25.29
C ALA A 87 -2.85 -24.89 -24.51
N TYR A 88 -3.81 -25.43 -23.76
CA TYR A 88 -4.66 -24.66 -22.85
C TYR A 88 -3.84 -23.79 -21.89
N VAL A 89 -2.86 -24.37 -21.19
CA VAL A 89 -2.00 -23.64 -20.24
C VAL A 89 -1.24 -22.50 -20.93
N ARG A 90 -0.68 -22.75 -22.13
CA ARG A 90 0.00 -21.71 -22.91
C ARG A 90 -0.95 -20.60 -23.31
N HIS A 91 -2.13 -20.92 -23.83
CA HIS A 91 -3.14 -19.93 -24.21
C HIS A 91 -3.64 -19.12 -23.01
N MET A 92 -3.88 -19.75 -21.86
CA MET A 92 -4.24 -19.07 -20.61
C MET A 92 -3.16 -18.08 -20.16
N ARG A 93 -1.88 -18.49 -20.15
CA ARG A 93 -0.77 -17.60 -19.80
C ARG A 93 -0.67 -16.41 -20.74
N THR A 94 -0.78 -16.65 -22.05
CA THR A 94 -0.78 -15.60 -23.06
C THR A 94 -1.95 -14.63 -22.86
N ARG A 95 -3.15 -15.15 -22.55
CA ARG A 95 -4.33 -14.32 -22.32
C ARG A 95 -4.17 -13.41 -21.10
N VAL A 96 -3.67 -13.94 -19.99
CA VAL A 96 -3.35 -13.16 -18.79
C VAL A 96 -2.32 -12.06 -19.10
N GLN A 97 -1.23 -12.41 -19.80
CA GLN A 97 -0.21 -11.44 -20.18
C GLN A 97 -0.74 -10.35 -21.13
N LEU A 98 -1.63 -10.71 -22.06
CA LEU A 98 -2.26 -9.75 -22.96
C LEU A 98 -3.17 -8.78 -22.21
N ILE A 99 -3.95 -9.24 -21.23
CA ILE A 99 -4.77 -8.37 -20.38
C ILE A 99 -3.88 -7.42 -19.59
N ALA A 100 -2.80 -7.91 -18.98
CA ALA A 100 -1.85 -7.07 -18.26
C ALA A 100 -1.20 -6.01 -19.19
N LYS A 101 -0.76 -6.40 -20.38
CA LYS A 101 -0.12 -5.48 -21.35
C LYS A 101 -1.10 -4.46 -21.91
N LYS A 102 -2.27 -4.90 -22.41
CA LYS A 102 -3.29 -4.01 -22.98
C LYS A 102 -3.90 -3.11 -21.91
N GLY A 103 -4.11 -3.64 -20.71
CA GLY A 103 -4.55 -2.87 -19.55
C GLY A 103 -3.59 -1.75 -19.19
N CYS A 104 -2.29 -2.05 -19.08
CA CYS A 104 -1.29 -1.01 -18.84
C CYS A 104 -1.17 0.01 -19.98
N ALA A 105 -1.33 -0.42 -21.24
CA ALA A 105 -1.35 0.51 -22.38
C ALA A 105 -2.58 1.42 -22.34
N LEU A 106 -3.76 0.88 -22.02
CA LEU A 106 -5.00 1.64 -21.91
C LEU A 106 -4.93 2.67 -20.78
N VAL A 107 -4.37 2.30 -19.62
CA VAL A 107 -4.15 3.24 -18.50
C VAL A 107 -3.23 4.39 -18.89
N ARG A 108 -2.17 4.13 -19.68
CA ARG A 108 -1.26 5.18 -20.18
C ARG A 108 -1.95 6.10 -21.18
N GLN A 109 -2.80 5.56 -22.05
CA GLN A 109 -3.58 6.35 -23.00
C GLN A 109 -4.59 7.26 -22.29
N THR A 110 -5.23 6.78 -21.22
CA THR A 110 -6.16 7.61 -20.43
C THR A 110 -5.45 8.63 -19.53
N SER A 111 -4.18 8.41 -19.15
CA SER A 111 -3.41 9.39 -18.38
C SER A 111 -2.84 10.53 -19.23
N ASP A 112 -2.72 10.35 -20.54
CA ASP A 112 -2.24 11.40 -21.47
C ASP A 112 -3.34 12.43 -21.80
N ASP A 113 -4.61 12.19 -21.48
CA ASP A 113 -5.69 13.18 -21.62
C ASP A 113 -5.84 14.10 -20.38
N ASP A 114 -5.14 13.80 -19.28
CA ASP A 114 -5.07 14.63 -18.06
C ASP A 114 -3.74 15.40 -17.96
N VAL A 115 -3.32 16.06 -19.06
CA VAL A 115 -2.21 17.02 -19.02
C VAL A 115 -2.66 18.28 -18.29
N VAL A 116 -2.59 18.23 -16.97
CA VAL A 116 -2.47 19.44 -16.15
C VAL A 116 -1.17 20.13 -16.58
N GLN A 117 -1.32 21.30 -17.20
CA GLN A 117 -0.21 22.19 -17.54
C GLN A 117 0.71 22.36 -16.33
N ALA A 118 1.98 22.01 -16.50
CA ALA A 118 3.01 22.39 -15.54
C ALA A 118 3.20 23.91 -15.60
N PRO A 119 3.04 24.66 -14.49
CA PRO A 119 3.60 26.00 -14.43
C PRO A 119 5.11 25.84 -14.21
N THR A 120 5.87 26.30 -15.19
CA THR A 120 7.31 26.50 -15.03
C THR A 120 7.50 27.95 -14.63
N GLU A 121 7.85 28.23 -13.37
CA GLU A 121 8.61 29.44 -13.02
C GLU A 121 9.60 29.13 -11.90
N PRO A 122 10.83 29.69 -11.95
CA PRO A 122 11.77 29.64 -10.86
C PRO A 122 11.52 30.82 -9.92
N THR A 123 11.30 30.57 -8.64
CA THR A 123 11.24 31.65 -7.64
C THR A 123 12.22 31.38 -6.52
N ASN A 124 13.30 32.17 -6.51
CA ASN A 124 14.06 32.49 -5.31
C ASN A 124 13.11 33.21 -4.34
N ALA A 125 12.73 32.57 -3.24
CA ALA A 125 12.11 33.25 -2.10
C ALA A 125 12.43 32.50 -0.80
N ALA A 126 12.60 33.30 0.26
CA ALA A 126 12.92 32.91 1.64
C ALA A 126 11.89 31.91 2.24
N PRO A 127 12.15 31.28 3.40
CA PRO A 127 11.47 30.05 3.81
C PRO A 127 9.98 30.33 4.07
N ALA A 128 9.15 29.89 3.13
CA ALA A 128 7.71 29.84 3.31
C ALA A 128 7.39 28.75 4.33
N THR A 129 6.57 29.08 5.32
CA THR A 129 5.89 28.10 6.18
C THR A 129 5.02 27.22 5.27
N THR A 130 5.56 26.06 4.90
CA THR A 130 4.90 25.06 4.06
C THR A 130 3.63 24.59 4.74
N THR A 131 2.51 24.55 4.03
CA THR A 131 1.26 24.05 4.61
C THR A 131 1.36 22.54 4.91
N HIS A 132 0.53 22.04 5.83
CA HIS A 132 0.50 20.61 6.16
C HIS A 132 0.16 19.72 4.95
N GLU A 133 -0.58 20.26 3.98
CA GLU A 133 -0.93 19.58 2.73
C GLU A 133 0.25 19.52 1.76
N GLU A 134 1.02 20.60 1.62
CA GLU A 134 2.24 20.64 0.81
C GLU A 134 3.30 19.68 1.31
N THR A 135 3.45 19.57 2.64
CA THR A 135 4.38 18.62 3.26
C THR A 135 3.94 17.18 3.10
N ALA A 136 2.63 16.89 3.17
CA ALA A 136 2.08 15.57 2.88
C ALA A 136 2.25 15.19 1.40
N ALA A 137 2.05 16.13 0.48
CA ALA A 137 2.28 15.93 -0.95
C ALA A 137 3.76 15.67 -1.26
N ALA A 138 4.67 16.46 -0.66
CA ALA A 138 6.11 16.27 -0.78
C ALA A 138 6.56 14.89 -0.25
N PHE A 139 6.02 14.47 0.90
CA PHE A 139 6.26 13.13 1.45
C PHE A 139 5.81 12.03 0.49
N GLN A 140 4.60 12.12 -0.05
CA GLN A 140 4.07 11.13 -1.00
C GLN A 140 4.91 11.06 -2.27
N GLN A 141 5.31 12.21 -2.81
CA GLN A 141 6.13 12.29 -4.01
C GLN A 141 7.53 11.69 -3.77
N ALA A 142 8.17 12.01 -2.64
CA ALA A 142 9.46 11.46 -2.27
C ALA A 142 9.39 9.93 -2.05
N GLN A 143 8.34 9.44 -1.39
CA GLN A 143 8.10 8.00 -1.22
C GLN A 143 7.91 7.28 -2.56
N LEU A 144 7.24 7.93 -3.51
CA LEU A 144 7.04 7.39 -4.85
C LEU A 144 8.39 7.29 -5.61
N ARG A 145 9.23 8.32 -5.55
CA ARG A 145 10.59 8.29 -6.12
C ARG A 145 11.42 7.15 -5.51
N TYR A 146 11.38 6.99 -4.19
CA TYR A 146 12.09 5.93 -3.49
C TYR A 146 11.63 4.52 -3.91
N THR A 147 10.32 4.29 -3.94
CA THR A 147 9.74 2.98 -4.29
C THR A 147 9.99 2.60 -5.74
N VAL A 148 9.95 3.57 -6.67
CA VAL A 148 10.30 3.36 -8.07
C VAL A 148 11.77 2.98 -8.21
N GLY A 149 12.69 3.67 -7.54
CA GLY A 149 14.11 3.32 -7.52
C GLY A 149 14.36 1.91 -6.98
N ALA A 150 13.76 1.57 -5.83
CA ALA A 150 13.90 0.24 -5.23
C ALA A 150 13.34 -0.88 -6.15
N ALA A 151 12.21 -0.63 -6.81
CA ALA A 151 11.63 -1.57 -7.77
C ALA A 151 12.50 -1.74 -9.01
N TRP A 152 13.13 -0.66 -9.49
CA TRP A 152 14.09 -0.70 -10.57
C TRP A 152 15.30 -1.56 -10.22
N ILE A 153 15.94 -1.33 -9.06
CA ILE A 153 17.08 -2.14 -8.58
C ILE A 153 16.71 -3.61 -8.49
N LYS A 154 15.54 -3.92 -7.91
CA LYS A 154 15.04 -5.30 -7.81
C LYS A 154 14.85 -5.95 -9.18
N ASN A 155 14.35 -5.20 -10.16
CA ASN A 155 14.18 -5.68 -11.53
C ASN A 155 15.53 -5.86 -12.24
N GLN A 156 16.50 -4.98 -12.02
CA GLN A 156 17.86 -5.15 -12.54
C GLN A 156 18.53 -6.40 -12.00
N ARG A 157 18.44 -6.65 -10.68
CA ARG A 157 18.94 -7.90 -10.06
C ARG A 157 18.30 -9.14 -10.67
N LYS A 158 17.01 -9.09 -11.03
CA LYS A 158 16.33 -10.20 -11.74
C LYS A 158 16.82 -10.35 -13.17
N ARG A 159 16.96 -9.26 -13.92
CA ARG A 159 17.44 -9.28 -15.32
C ARG A 159 18.89 -9.72 -15.44
N ALA A 160 19.76 -9.31 -14.51
CA ALA A 160 21.15 -9.72 -14.42
C ALA A 160 21.29 -11.26 -14.31
N ARG A 161 20.39 -11.94 -13.58
CA ARG A 161 20.35 -13.41 -13.48
C ARG A 161 20.11 -14.09 -14.83
N PHE A 162 19.42 -13.43 -15.74
CA PHE A 162 19.11 -13.95 -17.08
C PHE A 162 20.03 -13.38 -18.17
N ARG A 163 21.03 -12.56 -17.82
CA ARG A 163 21.99 -11.91 -18.75
C ARG A 163 21.31 -11.16 -19.91
N TRP A 164 20.09 -10.66 -19.70
CA TRP A 164 19.31 -9.98 -20.74
C TRP A 164 19.78 -8.55 -21.03
N SER A 165 20.38 -7.89 -20.03
CA SER A 165 21.06 -6.61 -20.17
C SER A 165 21.88 -6.35 -18.90
N LEU A 166 23.06 -5.74 -19.03
CA LEU A 166 23.75 -5.11 -17.91
C LEU A 166 23.28 -3.66 -17.86
N ALA A 167 22.76 -3.22 -16.70
CA ALA A 167 22.52 -1.79 -16.49
C ALA A 167 23.85 -1.04 -16.62
N SER A 168 23.82 0.17 -17.17
CA SER A 168 25.01 1.00 -17.18
C SER A 168 25.36 1.40 -15.73
N PRO A 169 26.64 1.37 -15.31
CA PRO A 169 27.03 1.84 -13.98
C PRO A 169 26.63 3.31 -13.73
N ALA A 170 26.45 4.11 -14.80
CA ALA A 170 25.92 5.47 -14.70
C ALA A 170 24.43 5.51 -14.34
N GLU A 171 23.64 4.54 -14.79
CA GLU A 171 22.21 4.43 -14.43
C GLU A 171 22.05 3.97 -12.98
N ASP A 172 22.84 3.00 -12.54
CA ASP A 172 22.85 2.54 -11.15
C ASP A 172 23.20 3.69 -10.19
N ALA A 173 24.27 4.44 -10.47
CA ALA A 173 24.67 5.60 -9.67
C ALA A 173 23.59 6.70 -9.64
N HIS A 174 22.89 6.93 -10.75
CA HIS A 174 21.79 7.88 -10.81
C HIS A 174 20.60 7.42 -9.95
N VAL A 175 20.21 6.15 -10.03
CA VAL A 175 19.11 5.61 -9.21
C VAL A 175 19.45 5.65 -7.73
N ASP A 176 20.69 5.33 -7.36
CA ASP A 176 21.15 5.43 -5.97
C ASP A 176 21.12 6.89 -5.47
N ALA A 177 21.54 7.86 -6.30
CA ALA A 177 21.45 9.28 -5.96
C ALA A 177 20.00 9.76 -5.79
N VAL A 178 19.09 9.34 -6.68
CA VAL A 178 17.65 9.65 -6.57
C VAL A 178 17.05 9.02 -5.31
N MET A 179 17.42 7.78 -4.97
CA MET A 179 16.96 7.11 -3.76
C MET A 179 17.50 7.77 -2.49
N ALA A 180 18.77 8.20 -2.48
CA ALA A 180 19.37 8.92 -1.36
C ALA A 180 18.69 10.27 -1.15
N SER A 181 18.45 11.03 -2.22
CA SER A 181 17.71 12.29 -2.17
C SER A 181 16.28 12.08 -1.66
N ALA A 182 15.56 11.08 -2.19
CA ALA A 182 14.21 10.76 -1.77
C ALA A 182 14.15 10.36 -0.28
N ARG A 183 15.13 9.63 0.25
CA ARG A 183 15.21 9.33 1.69
C ARG A 183 15.37 10.60 2.52
N ALA A 184 16.25 11.51 2.10
CA ALA A 184 16.45 12.78 2.80
C ALA A 184 15.19 13.65 2.78
N GLU A 185 14.50 13.72 1.63
CA GLU A 185 13.21 14.42 1.49
C GLU A 185 12.13 13.81 2.40
N VAL A 186 11.96 12.48 2.39
CA VAL A 186 11.01 11.77 3.27
C VAL A 186 11.30 12.09 4.74
N LEU A 187 12.56 12.01 5.15
CA LEU A 187 12.99 12.28 6.52
C LEU A 187 12.69 13.73 6.92
N ALA A 188 12.99 14.69 6.04
CA ALA A 188 12.69 16.09 6.26
C ALA A 188 11.17 16.32 6.40
N SER A 189 10.35 15.72 5.54
CA SER A 189 8.89 15.81 5.64
C SER A 189 8.37 15.21 6.95
N LEU A 190 8.92 14.08 7.41
CA LEU A 190 8.55 13.48 8.70
C LEU A 190 8.88 14.40 9.87
N ARG A 191 10.05 15.05 9.85
CA ARG A 191 10.42 16.06 10.86
C ARG A 191 9.41 17.20 10.89
N THR A 192 9.08 17.77 9.72
CA THR A 192 8.12 18.87 9.64
C THR A 192 6.72 18.47 10.10
N MET A 193 6.26 17.26 9.75
CA MET A 193 4.92 16.79 10.12
C MET A 193 4.77 16.40 11.59
N TYR A 194 5.83 15.88 12.23
CA TYR A 194 5.69 15.18 13.52
C TYR A 194 6.54 15.71 14.66
N ALA A 195 7.54 16.58 14.43
CA ALA A 195 8.39 17.09 15.50
C ALA A 195 7.61 17.85 16.58
N GLU A 196 6.72 18.76 16.18
CA GLU A 196 5.90 19.55 17.11
C GLU A 196 4.82 18.70 17.81
N PRO A 197 3.99 17.89 17.11
CA PRO A 197 3.02 17.01 17.75
C PRO A 197 3.63 16.08 18.82
N LEU A 198 4.80 15.51 18.55
CA LEU A 198 5.49 14.64 19.50
C LEU A 198 6.05 15.42 20.69
N ALA A 199 6.57 16.64 20.48
CA ALA A 199 7.04 17.49 21.56
C ALA A 199 5.90 17.91 22.50
N LEU A 200 4.73 18.23 21.95
CA LEU A 200 3.53 18.52 22.72
C LEU A 200 3.05 17.29 23.51
N TYR A 201 3.06 16.11 22.89
CA TYR A 201 2.65 14.89 23.58
C TYR A 201 3.59 14.56 24.75
N GLU A 202 4.90 14.69 24.55
CA GLU A 202 5.88 14.50 25.62
C GLU A 202 5.67 15.46 26.79
N ALA A 203 5.37 16.73 26.52
CA ALA A 203 5.10 17.72 27.56
C ALA A 203 3.85 17.34 28.38
N GLN A 204 2.77 16.92 27.69
CA GLN A 204 1.54 16.45 28.35
C GLN A 204 1.78 15.21 29.22
N LEU A 205 2.51 14.21 28.71
CA LEU A 205 2.85 13.01 29.46
C LEU A 205 3.69 13.33 30.70
N ARG A 206 4.63 14.29 30.61
CA ARG A 206 5.40 14.75 31.78
C ARG A 206 4.55 15.46 32.83
N SER A 207 3.51 16.18 32.42
CA SER A 207 2.56 16.78 33.36
C SER A 207 1.58 15.76 33.96
N SER A 208 1.35 14.65 33.27
CA SER A 208 0.45 13.57 33.68
C SER A 208 1.17 12.58 34.60
N LEU A 209 1.29 12.91 35.89
CA LEU A 209 1.84 12.00 36.91
C LEU A 209 0.77 11.54 37.92
N ALA A 210 -0.44 11.28 37.44
CA ALA A 210 -1.49 10.69 38.27
C ALA A 210 -1.10 9.25 38.67
N VAL A 211 -1.18 8.94 39.96
CA VAL A 211 -0.73 7.65 40.56
C VAL A 211 -1.39 6.43 39.88
N GLN A 212 -2.60 6.59 39.33
CA GLN A 212 -3.40 5.49 38.76
C GLN A 212 -2.97 5.07 37.33
N HIS A 213 -2.17 5.87 36.63
CA HIS A 213 -1.78 5.61 35.23
C HIS A 213 -0.26 5.67 34.97
N ARG A 214 0.54 5.69 36.05
CA ARG A 214 1.98 5.92 36.01
C ARG A 214 2.75 5.00 35.06
N ASP A 215 2.43 3.71 35.04
CA ASP A 215 3.17 2.74 34.21
C ASP A 215 2.87 2.88 32.72
N TRP A 216 1.62 3.21 32.38
CA TRP A 216 1.22 3.48 31.01
C TRP A 216 1.83 4.79 30.49
N VAL A 217 1.79 5.86 31.29
CA VAL A 217 2.44 7.13 30.96
C VAL A 217 3.95 6.96 30.80
N ALA A 218 4.59 6.17 31.66
CA ALA A 218 6.03 5.91 31.56
C ALA A 218 6.38 5.15 30.27
N TYR A 219 5.56 4.17 29.88
CA TYR A 219 5.73 3.47 28.61
C TYR A 219 5.57 4.41 27.42
N ASP A 220 4.47 5.16 27.33
CA ASP A 220 4.22 6.09 26.23
C ASP A 220 5.30 7.18 26.15
N LEU A 221 5.77 7.68 27.29
CA LEU A 221 6.86 8.65 27.36
C LEU A 221 8.16 8.08 26.78
N SER A 222 8.49 6.81 27.07
CA SER A 222 9.67 6.15 26.52
C SER A 222 9.58 5.99 25.00
N VAL A 223 8.39 5.67 24.48
CA VAL A 223 8.13 5.53 23.05
C VAL A 223 8.24 6.89 22.35
N VAL A 224 7.63 7.94 22.90
CA VAL A 224 7.71 9.31 22.35
C VAL A 224 9.16 9.79 22.31
N GLN A 225 9.93 9.59 23.37
CA GLN A 225 11.34 9.97 23.44
C GLN A 225 12.15 9.24 22.36
N SER A 226 11.98 7.92 22.22
CA SER A 226 12.65 7.14 21.19
C SER A 226 12.32 7.63 19.77
N LEU A 227 11.06 7.98 19.50
CA LEU A 227 10.64 8.48 18.18
C LEU A 227 11.16 9.90 17.91
N ARG A 228 11.25 10.76 18.93
CA ARG A 228 11.87 12.08 18.79
C ARG A 228 13.36 12.02 18.57
N ASP A 229 14.05 11.11 19.26
CA ASP A 229 15.48 10.89 19.04
C ASP A 229 15.75 10.41 17.61
N ALA A 230 14.91 9.53 17.08
CA ALA A 230 14.99 9.09 15.67
C ALA A 230 14.63 10.18 14.64
N LEU A 231 13.93 11.25 15.05
CA LEU A 231 13.64 12.40 14.19
C LEU A 231 14.68 13.53 14.33
N ARG A 232 15.68 13.41 15.21
CA ARG A 232 16.64 14.49 15.47
C ARG A 232 17.49 14.79 14.21
N PRO A 233 17.79 16.07 13.90
CA PRO A 233 18.61 16.48 12.75
C PRO A 233 19.90 15.69 12.58
N ASP A 234 20.57 15.42 13.70
CA ASP A 234 21.90 14.82 13.76
C ASP A 234 21.90 13.30 14.01
N ALA A 235 20.72 12.66 14.07
CA ALA A 235 20.63 11.23 14.33
C ALA A 235 20.86 10.41 13.06
N GLU A 236 21.87 9.54 13.08
CA GLU A 236 21.97 8.42 12.14
C GLU A 236 20.85 7.43 12.49
N THR A 237 19.83 7.37 11.62
CA THR A 237 18.65 6.54 11.87
C THR A 237 18.73 5.26 11.03
N ASP A 238 18.95 4.12 11.70
CA ASP A 238 18.95 2.79 11.06
C ASP A 238 17.54 2.28 10.73
N ALA A 239 16.50 2.90 11.31
CA ALA A 239 15.12 2.49 11.12
C ALA A 239 14.61 2.87 9.71
N GLU A 240 13.87 1.96 9.08
CA GLU A 240 13.22 2.23 7.80
C GLU A 240 12.20 3.38 7.95
N MET A 241 12.31 4.42 7.13
CA MET A 241 11.45 5.62 7.17
C MET A 241 9.94 5.32 7.23
N SER A 242 9.49 4.29 6.53
CA SER A 242 8.08 3.85 6.52
C SER A 242 7.63 3.24 7.85
N THR A 243 8.53 2.56 8.56
CA THR A 243 8.25 2.01 9.89
C THR A 243 8.09 3.13 10.90
N LEU A 244 9.01 4.11 10.86
CA LEU A 244 8.97 5.30 11.70
C LEU A 244 7.69 6.12 11.49
N HIS A 245 7.31 6.36 10.22
CA HIS A 245 6.04 7.01 9.88
C HIS A 245 4.82 6.30 10.48
N THR A 246 4.77 4.96 10.36
CA THR A 246 3.65 4.14 10.84
C THR A 246 3.57 4.11 12.36
N GLN A 247 4.72 4.01 13.03
CA GLN A 247 4.81 4.04 14.50
C GLN A 247 4.33 5.38 15.05
N ILE A 248 4.74 6.50 14.44
CA ILE A 248 4.28 7.83 14.85
C ILE A 248 2.77 7.97 14.63
N GLN A 249 2.25 7.56 13.47
CA GLN A 249 0.80 7.62 13.22
C GLN A 249 0.00 6.79 14.22
N ARG A 250 0.48 5.61 14.58
CA ARG A 250 -0.18 4.76 15.57
C ARG A 250 -0.19 5.42 16.95
N LEU A 251 0.96 5.92 17.39
CA LEU A 251 1.11 6.63 18.66
C LEU A 251 0.17 7.84 18.74
N LEU A 252 0.13 8.66 17.69
CA LEU A 252 -0.73 9.84 17.66
C LEU A 252 -2.23 9.51 17.59
N LYS A 253 -2.62 8.35 17.05
CA LYS A 253 -3.99 7.85 17.14
C LYS A 253 -4.34 7.41 18.55
N GLU A 254 -3.43 6.70 19.21
CA GLU A 254 -3.58 6.26 20.61
C GLU A 254 -3.60 7.48 21.56
N LYS A 255 -2.83 8.54 21.27
CA LYS A 255 -2.86 9.84 21.96
C LYS A 255 -4.24 10.47 22.00
N ALA A 256 -5.07 10.34 20.96
CA ALA A 256 -6.41 10.95 20.96
C ALA A 256 -7.31 10.40 22.08
N LEU A 257 -7.10 9.14 22.49
CA LEU A 257 -7.78 8.53 23.63
C LEU A 257 -7.23 9.10 24.95
N PHE A 258 -5.91 9.28 25.04
CA PHE A 258 -5.27 9.96 26.17
C PHE A 258 -5.76 11.39 26.34
N ASP A 259 -5.82 12.19 25.26
CA ASP A 259 -6.29 13.58 25.29
C ASP A 259 -7.73 13.69 25.80
N TYR A 260 -8.60 12.75 25.42
CA TYR A 260 -9.97 12.70 25.93
C TYR A 260 -10.02 12.39 27.43
N MET A 261 -9.26 11.40 27.90
CA MET A 261 -9.17 11.08 29.33
C MET A 261 -8.58 12.23 30.13
N TRP A 262 -7.52 12.86 29.62
CA TRP A 262 -6.87 14.02 30.21
C TRP A 262 -7.81 15.22 30.31
N ALA A 263 -8.58 15.50 29.26
CA ALA A 263 -9.58 16.58 29.27
C ALA A 263 -10.68 16.32 30.31
N MET A 264 -11.12 15.07 30.48
CA MET A 264 -12.07 14.71 31.53
C MET A 264 -11.47 14.88 32.94
N GLU A 265 -10.21 14.52 33.14
CA GLU A 265 -9.50 14.70 34.41
C GLU A 265 -9.39 16.20 34.76
N MET A 266 -8.94 17.02 33.81
CA MET A 266 -8.83 18.48 33.97
C MET A 266 -10.18 19.18 34.18
N ALA A 267 -11.28 18.63 33.63
CA ALA A 267 -12.62 19.17 33.85
C ALA A 267 -13.22 18.77 35.21
N SER A 268 -12.64 17.77 35.88
CA SER A 268 -13.07 17.26 37.19
C SER A 268 -12.33 17.89 38.37
N THR A 269 -11.26 18.65 38.10
CA THR A 269 -10.48 19.47 39.06
C THR A 269 -10.87 20.93 38.99
#